data_AF-W4M6Q6-F1
#
_entry.id   AF-W4M6Q6-F1
#
_cell.length_a   1.000
_cell.length_b   1.000
_cell.length_c   1.000
_cell.angle_alpha   90.00
_cell.angle_beta   90.00
_cell.angle_gamma   90.00
#
_symmetry.space_group_name_H-M   'P 1'
#
loop_
_entity.id
_entity.type
_entity.pdbx_description
1 polymer ?
#
loop_
_entity_poly.entity_id
_entity_poly.type
_entity_poly.pdbx_seq_one_letter_code
_entity_poly.pdbx_strand_id
1 'polypeptide(L)'
;MAQDSGTMAKLEQVWRSIETLCESFTEREWKLPTDCPGWTVQDSVAHLVDYESRMMQRQPPDHTPPERPHVQNDLGRRNEIWIDWYRSKTGAEVLQAYRDIVAERLEILPRLTPEQLSGPSPASLRGESLESHLERRVVDCWAHEQDIRRSVSRPGHQVGPVVDHVMARMLDAMGPVVG
;
A
#
# COMPACT_ATOMS: atom_id res chain seq x y z
N MET A 1 -7.25 -5.91 27.78
CA MET A 1 -6.88 -6.08 26.35
C MET A 1 -7.37 -4.83 25.66
N ALA A 2 -6.45 -3.90 25.40
CA ALA A 2 -6.81 -2.61 24.80
C ALA A 2 -7.26 -2.85 23.37
N GLN A 3 -8.35 -2.19 22.96
CA GLN A 3 -8.77 -2.11 21.56
C GLN A 3 -7.57 -1.78 20.66
N ASP A 4 -7.46 -2.51 19.55
CA ASP A 4 -6.49 -2.36 18.46
C ASP A 4 -6.66 -1.03 17.69
N SER A 5 -6.69 0.10 18.41
CA SER A 5 -6.81 1.45 17.82
C SER A 5 -5.52 1.92 17.15
N GLY A 6 -4.40 1.26 17.45
CA GLY A 6 -3.09 1.66 16.97
C GLY A 6 -2.85 1.36 15.49
N THR A 7 -3.26 0.18 14.99
CA THR A 7 -2.96 -0.21 13.61
C THR A 7 -3.79 0.58 12.61
N MET A 8 -5.08 0.77 12.89
CA MET A 8 -5.98 1.58 12.06
C MET A 8 -5.53 3.04 11.99
N ALA A 9 -5.14 3.63 13.12
CA ALA A 9 -4.60 5.00 13.14
C ALA A 9 -3.29 5.13 12.34
N LYS A 10 -2.42 4.12 12.39
CA LYS A 10 -1.19 4.08 11.58
C LYS A 10 -1.49 3.97 10.08
N LEU A 11 -2.47 3.15 9.68
CA LEU A 11 -2.94 3.07 8.30
C LEU A 11 -3.49 4.40 7.80
N GLU A 12 -4.35 5.06 8.59
CA GLU A 12 -4.86 6.38 8.26
C GLU A 12 -3.72 7.39 8.09
N GLN A 13 -2.78 7.43 9.05
CA GLN A 13 -1.64 8.34 9.01
C GLN A 13 -0.80 8.17 7.73
N VAL A 14 -0.42 6.93 7.38
CA VAL A 14 0.38 6.68 6.17
C VAL A 14 -0.40 6.98 4.90
N TRP A 15 -1.71 6.66 4.86
CA TRP A 15 -2.51 6.94 3.66
C TRP A 15 -2.68 8.43 3.40
N ARG A 16 -2.93 9.22 4.45
CA ARG A 16 -3.01 10.68 4.37
C ARG A 16 -1.66 11.29 4.00
N SER A 17 -0.56 10.77 4.51
CA SER A 17 0.79 11.21 4.15
C SER A 17 1.06 11.06 2.64
N ILE A 18 0.68 9.91 2.07
CA ILE A 18 0.79 9.65 0.63
C ILE A 18 -0.12 10.57 -0.18
N GLU A 19 -1.37 10.77 0.25
CA GLU A 19 -2.32 11.69 -0.40
C GLU A 19 -1.74 13.10 -0.48
N THR A 20 -1.33 13.67 0.67
CA THR A 20 -0.74 15.01 0.76
C THR A 20 0.55 15.14 -0.03
N LEU A 21 1.38 14.09 -0.05
CA LEU A 21 2.60 14.07 -0.86
C LEU A 21 2.29 14.24 -2.36
N CYS A 22 1.27 13.55 -2.85
CA CYS A 22 0.93 13.48 -4.28
C CYS A 22 0.12 14.68 -4.79
N GLU A 23 -0.53 15.45 -3.91
CA GLU A 23 -1.43 16.58 -4.25
C GLU A 23 -0.85 17.62 -5.21
N SER A 24 0.45 17.85 -5.11
CA SER A 24 1.16 18.89 -5.88
C SER A 24 2.05 18.32 -6.99
N PHE A 25 1.92 17.04 -7.31
CA PHE A 25 2.72 16.42 -8.34
C PHE A 25 2.30 16.89 -9.73
N THR A 26 3.30 17.26 -10.52
CA THR A 26 3.15 17.42 -11.97
C THR A 26 3.05 16.05 -12.64
N GLU A 27 2.45 15.98 -13.83
CA GLU A 27 2.44 14.72 -14.62
C GLU A 27 3.84 14.16 -14.85
N ARG A 28 4.87 15.01 -14.96
CA ARG A 28 6.26 14.55 -15.07
C ARG A 28 6.72 13.81 -13.82
N GLU A 29 6.36 14.29 -12.62
CA GLU A 29 6.73 13.63 -11.36
C GLU A 29 6.03 12.28 -11.20
N TRP A 30 4.77 12.17 -11.63
CA TRP A 30 4.05 10.90 -11.67
C TRP A 30 4.73 9.81 -12.52
N LYS A 31 5.46 10.21 -13.56
CA LYS A 31 6.16 9.28 -14.46
C LYS A 31 7.62 9.03 -14.08
N LEU A 32 8.12 9.57 -12.96
CA LEU A 32 9.48 9.28 -12.50
C LEU A 32 9.59 7.82 -12.05
N PRO A 33 10.73 7.15 -12.34
CA PRO A 33 10.96 5.78 -11.90
C PRO A 33 11.16 5.72 -10.38
N THR A 34 10.81 4.58 -9.79
CA THR A 34 11.04 4.23 -8.39
C THR A 34 12.12 3.16 -8.27
N ASP A 35 12.53 2.83 -7.05
CA ASP A 35 13.45 1.73 -6.79
C ASP A 35 12.82 0.35 -7.04
N CYS A 36 11.49 0.28 -7.15
CA CYS A 36 10.79 -0.92 -7.61
C CYS A 36 11.01 -1.08 -9.13
N PRO A 37 11.63 -2.19 -9.59
CA PRO A 37 11.99 -2.35 -11.01
C PRO A 37 10.78 -2.22 -11.94
N GLY A 38 10.89 -1.33 -12.92
CA GLY A 38 9.84 -1.08 -13.91
C GLY A 38 8.64 -0.28 -13.42
N TRP A 39 8.65 0.20 -12.16
CA TRP A 39 7.56 0.99 -11.58
C TRP A 39 7.90 2.47 -11.54
N THR A 40 6.94 3.28 -11.94
CA THR A 40 6.90 4.73 -11.75
C THR A 40 6.20 5.11 -10.45
N VAL A 41 6.27 6.38 -10.05
CA VAL A 41 5.49 6.93 -8.93
C VAL A 41 4.00 6.60 -9.08
N GLN A 42 3.46 6.71 -10.30
CA GLN A 42 2.09 6.33 -10.61
C GLN A 42 1.81 4.85 -10.39
N ASP A 43 2.75 3.98 -10.77
CA ASP A 43 2.60 2.53 -10.58
C ASP A 43 2.56 2.17 -9.08
N SER A 44 3.37 2.84 -8.25
CA SER A 44 3.32 2.65 -6.79
C SER A 44 1.96 3.05 -6.20
N VAL A 45 1.40 4.19 -6.60
CA VAL A 45 0.06 4.60 -6.12
C VAL A 45 -1.04 3.67 -6.67
N ALA A 46 -0.94 3.26 -7.94
CA ALA A 46 -1.85 2.30 -8.54
C ALA A 46 -1.84 0.94 -7.83
N HIS A 47 -0.67 0.46 -7.38
CA HIS A 47 -0.55 -0.73 -6.53
C HIS A 47 -1.31 -0.57 -5.21
N LEU A 48 -1.23 0.61 -4.57
CA LEU A 48 -1.99 0.86 -3.34
C LEU A 48 -3.50 0.84 -3.60
N VAL A 49 -3.96 1.43 -4.71
CA VAL A 49 -5.37 1.42 -5.13
C VAL A 49 -5.86 -0.01 -5.35
N ASP A 50 -5.10 -0.78 -6.11
CA ASP A 50 -5.38 -2.19 -6.39
C ASP A 50 -5.53 -3.00 -5.10
N TYR A 51 -4.57 -2.86 -4.19
CA TYR A 51 -4.58 -3.62 -2.94
C TYR A 51 -5.82 -3.32 -2.09
N GLU A 52 -6.14 -2.05 -1.88
CA GLU A 52 -7.32 -1.67 -1.12
C GLU A 52 -8.63 -2.07 -1.83
N SER A 53 -8.64 -2.01 -3.17
CA SER A 53 -9.76 -2.46 -3.99
C SER A 53 -10.01 -3.97 -3.83
N ARG A 54 -8.95 -4.78 -3.79
CA ARG A 54 -9.03 -6.22 -3.52
C ARG A 54 -9.53 -6.50 -2.10
N MET A 55 -9.10 -5.73 -1.11
CA MET A 55 -9.62 -5.82 0.27
C MET A 55 -11.11 -5.50 0.36
N MET A 56 -11.61 -4.68 -0.57
CA MET A 56 -13.02 -4.37 -0.77
C MET A 56 -13.74 -5.35 -1.73
N GLN A 57 -13.08 -6.45 -2.12
CA GLN A 57 -13.61 -7.47 -3.03
C GLN A 57 -14.05 -6.92 -4.40
N ARG A 58 -13.47 -5.80 -4.83
CA ARG A 58 -13.70 -5.26 -6.17
C ARG A 58 -13.12 -6.19 -7.21
N GLN A 59 -13.83 -6.33 -8.32
CA GLN A 59 -13.34 -7.06 -9.48
C GLN A 59 -12.20 -6.28 -10.14
N PRO A 60 -11.13 -6.96 -10.59
CA PRO A 60 -10.09 -6.30 -11.37
C PRO A 60 -10.65 -5.78 -12.70
N PRO A 61 -9.99 -4.79 -13.32
CA PRO A 61 -10.33 -4.38 -14.67
C PRO A 61 -10.16 -5.56 -15.63
N ASP A 62 -11.00 -5.60 -16.67
CA ASP A 62 -10.82 -6.52 -17.80
C ASP A 62 -9.63 -6.06 -18.64
N HIS A 63 -8.43 -6.41 -18.18
CA HIS A 63 -7.16 -5.96 -18.74
C HIS A 63 -6.12 -7.07 -18.64
N THR A 64 -5.39 -7.29 -19.74
CA THR A 64 -4.26 -8.22 -19.77
C THR A 64 -2.97 -7.41 -19.98
N PRO A 65 -2.12 -7.27 -18.95
CA PRO A 65 -0.85 -6.56 -19.09
C PRO A 65 0.11 -7.34 -19.99
N PRO A 66 0.98 -6.66 -20.75
CA PRO A 66 2.05 -7.32 -21.48
C PRO A 66 3.04 -7.98 -20.51
N GLU A 67 3.77 -8.99 -21.00
CA GLU A 67 4.88 -9.57 -20.24
C GLU A 67 5.97 -8.52 -19.97
N ARG A 68 6.45 -8.47 -18.73
CA ARG A 68 7.48 -7.53 -18.30
C ARG A 68 8.61 -8.27 -17.57
N PRO A 69 9.89 -7.97 -17.84
CA PRO A 69 11.02 -8.71 -17.26
C PRO A 69 11.08 -8.74 -15.73
N HIS A 70 10.55 -7.71 -15.06
CA HIS A 70 10.51 -7.64 -13.59
C HIS A 70 9.41 -8.50 -12.96
N VAL A 71 8.49 -9.05 -13.75
CA VAL A 71 7.34 -9.83 -13.28
C VAL A 71 7.71 -11.30 -13.23
N GLN A 72 8.17 -11.76 -12.06
CA GLN A 72 8.76 -13.10 -11.91
C GLN A 72 7.88 -14.09 -11.14
N ASN A 73 6.71 -13.68 -10.65
CA ASN A 73 5.81 -14.53 -9.86
C ASN A 73 4.33 -14.17 -10.06
N ASP A 74 3.43 -15.04 -9.57
CA ASP A 74 1.97 -14.86 -9.68
C ASP A 74 1.44 -13.63 -8.94
N LEU A 75 2.12 -13.21 -7.86
CA LEU A 75 1.73 -11.99 -7.16
C LEU A 75 2.01 -10.76 -8.04
N GLY A 76 3.19 -10.69 -8.65
CA GLY A 76 3.55 -9.65 -9.62
C GLY A 76 2.61 -9.63 -10.81
N ARG A 77 2.27 -10.80 -11.38
CA ARG A 77 1.28 -10.90 -12.47
C ARG A 77 -0.07 -10.30 -12.09
N ARG A 78 -0.56 -10.58 -10.88
CA ARG A 78 -1.83 -10.02 -10.39
C ARG A 78 -1.76 -8.51 -10.18
N ASN A 79 -0.67 -8.01 -9.59
CA ASN A 79 -0.48 -6.58 -9.36
C ASN A 79 -0.43 -5.81 -10.70
N GLU A 80 0.23 -6.35 -11.72
CA GLU A 80 0.36 -5.68 -13.03
C GLU A 80 -0.97 -5.48 -13.76
N ILE A 81 -2.04 -6.22 -13.44
CA ILE A 81 -3.35 -6.02 -14.07
C ILE A 81 -3.85 -4.60 -13.82
N TRP A 82 -3.87 -4.15 -12.57
CA TRP A 82 -4.33 -2.81 -12.22
C TRP A 82 -3.28 -1.75 -12.53
N ILE A 83 -2.01 -2.05 -12.24
CA ILE A 83 -0.91 -1.12 -12.47
C ILE A 83 -0.85 -0.74 -13.96
N ASP A 84 -0.81 -1.73 -14.85
CA ASP A 84 -0.76 -1.47 -16.29
C ASP A 84 -2.02 -0.79 -16.81
N TRP A 85 -3.20 -1.15 -16.29
CA TRP A 85 -4.46 -0.46 -16.61
C TRP A 85 -4.41 1.03 -16.26
N TYR A 86 -3.84 1.37 -15.11
CA TYR A 86 -3.67 2.76 -14.69
C TYR A 86 -2.59 3.52 -15.46
N ARG A 87 -1.64 2.85 -16.14
CA ARG A 87 -0.57 3.56 -16.91
C ARG A 87 -1.12 4.44 -18.03
N SER A 88 -2.29 4.10 -18.57
CA SER A 88 -2.98 4.90 -19.59
C SER A 88 -3.66 6.16 -19.02
N LYS A 89 -3.70 6.32 -17.70
CA LYS A 89 -4.35 7.44 -16.99
C LYS A 89 -3.35 8.51 -16.60
N THR A 90 -3.87 9.70 -16.34
CA THR A 90 -3.15 10.80 -15.70
C THR A 90 -2.88 10.49 -14.23
N GLY A 91 -1.85 11.11 -13.67
CA GLY A 91 -1.56 10.97 -12.24
C GLY A 91 -2.72 11.47 -11.37
N ALA A 92 -3.41 12.52 -11.81
CA ALA A 92 -4.61 13.05 -11.14
C ALA A 92 -5.76 12.03 -11.06
N GLU A 93 -6.02 11.26 -12.12
CA GLU A 93 -7.02 10.19 -12.11
C GLU A 93 -6.64 9.06 -11.15
N VAL A 94 -5.35 8.69 -11.08
CA VAL A 94 -4.87 7.67 -10.14
C VAL A 94 -4.99 8.15 -8.70
N LEU A 95 -4.62 9.41 -8.43
CA LEU A 95 -4.79 10.01 -7.10
C LEU A 95 -6.26 10.09 -6.69
N GLN A 96 -7.17 10.40 -7.62
CA GLN A 96 -8.61 10.39 -7.32
C GLN A 96 -9.08 8.98 -6.96
N ALA A 97 -8.70 7.95 -7.72
CA ALA A 97 -9.03 6.58 -7.39
C ALA A 97 -8.48 6.14 -6.02
N TYR A 98 -7.27 6.61 -5.67
CA TYR A 98 -6.68 6.42 -4.35
C TYR A 98 -7.49 7.07 -3.23
N ARG A 99 -7.94 8.31 -3.42
CA ARG A 99 -8.80 9.00 -2.45
C ARG A 99 -10.11 8.28 -2.23
N ASP A 100 -10.76 7.85 -3.31
CA ASP A 100 -12.05 7.18 -3.27
C ASP A 100 -11.95 5.88 -2.46
N ILE A 101 -10.96 5.03 -2.79
CA ILE A 101 -10.80 3.76 -2.06
C ILE A 101 -10.36 3.98 -0.62
N VAL A 102 -9.44 4.91 -0.34
CA VAL A 102 -9.02 5.20 1.04
C VAL A 102 -10.19 5.71 1.89
N ALA A 103 -11.04 6.58 1.34
CA ALA A 103 -12.23 7.06 2.04
C ALA A 103 -13.15 5.89 2.46
N GLU A 104 -13.45 4.98 1.54
CA GLU A 104 -14.25 3.78 1.84
C GLU A 104 -13.59 2.88 2.89
N ARG A 105 -12.26 2.68 2.81
CA ARG A 105 -11.53 1.89 3.81
C ARG A 105 -11.61 2.54 5.19
N LEU A 106 -11.48 3.86 5.28
CA LEU A 106 -11.58 4.60 6.54
C LEU A 106 -12.99 4.58 7.13
N GLU A 107 -14.04 4.39 6.34
CA GLU A 107 -15.39 4.19 6.85
C GLU A 107 -15.61 2.80 7.46
N ILE A 108 -14.93 1.78 6.93
CA ILE A 108 -15.14 0.37 7.26
C ILE A 108 -14.23 -0.09 8.40
N LEU A 109 -12.95 0.24 8.35
CA LEU A 109 -11.96 -0.26 9.33
C LEU A 109 -12.38 -0.01 10.79
N PRO A 110 -12.89 1.17 11.18
CA PRO A 110 -13.32 1.42 12.56
C PRO A 110 -14.53 0.60 13.02
N ARG A 111 -15.25 -0.04 12.09
CA ARG A 111 -16.45 -0.84 12.36
C ARG A 111 -16.14 -2.34 12.51
N LEU A 112 -14.90 -2.75 12.27
CA LEU A 112 -14.50 -4.15 12.41
C LEU A 112 -14.57 -4.60 13.87
N THR A 113 -15.21 -5.74 14.10
CA THR A 113 -15.25 -6.35 15.44
C THR A 113 -13.95 -7.10 15.75
N PRO A 114 -13.62 -7.32 17.04
CA PRO A 114 -12.46 -8.13 17.43
C PRO A 114 -12.44 -9.53 16.78
N GLU A 115 -13.60 -10.15 16.62
CA GLU A 115 -13.74 -11.46 15.97
C GLU A 115 -13.41 -11.39 14.48
N GLN A 116 -13.81 -10.32 13.80
CA GLN A 116 -13.47 -10.10 12.40
C GLN A 116 -11.97 -9.83 12.21
N LEU A 117 -11.36 -9.07 13.13
CA LEU A 117 -9.92 -8.80 13.11
C LEU A 117 -9.09 -10.07 13.36
N SER A 118 -9.53 -10.91 14.29
CA SER A 118 -8.88 -12.19 14.61
C SER A 118 -9.14 -13.27 13.55
N GLY A 119 -10.17 -13.10 12.72
CA GLY A 119 -10.52 -13.99 11.63
C GLY A 119 -9.53 -13.96 10.45
N PRO A 120 -9.62 -14.92 9.53
CA PRO A 120 -8.71 -15.02 8.39
C PRO A 120 -8.85 -13.81 7.46
N SER A 121 -7.72 -13.30 6.97
CA SER A 121 -7.76 -12.18 6.04
C SER A 121 -8.24 -12.61 4.64
N PRO A 122 -9.11 -11.83 3.96
CA PRO A 122 -9.56 -12.14 2.59
C PRO A 122 -8.42 -12.21 1.56
N ALA A 123 -7.32 -11.48 1.79
CA ALA A 123 -6.14 -11.51 0.92
C ALA A 123 -5.01 -12.41 1.46
N SER A 124 -5.31 -13.21 2.49
CA SER A 124 -4.33 -14.11 3.08
C SER A 124 -3.92 -15.20 2.09
N LEU A 125 -2.61 -15.39 1.95
CA LEU A 125 -2.04 -16.54 1.24
C LEU A 125 -1.64 -17.67 2.18
N ARG A 126 -1.54 -17.40 3.49
CA ARG A 126 -0.98 -18.32 4.50
C ARG A 126 -1.87 -18.53 5.73
N GLY A 127 -3.13 -18.13 5.67
CA GLY A 127 -4.11 -18.19 6.76
C GLY A 127 -3.91 -17.14 7.86
N GLU A 128 -3.14 -16.07 7.65
CA GLU A 128 -2.97 -15.03 8.66
C GLU A 128 -4.27 -14.28 8.99
N SER A 129 -4.35 -13.77 10.23
CA SER A 129 -5.48 -12.96 10.67
C SER A 129 -5.55 -11.63 9.91
N LEU A 130 -6.75 -11.04 9.85
CA LEU A 130 -6.94 -9.72 9.27
C LEU A 130 -6.11 -8.66 10.00
N GLU A 131 -6.02 -8.73 11.32
CA GLU A 131 -5.16 -7.87 12.14
C GLU A 131 -3.70 -7.92 11.70
N SER A 132 -3.10 -9.12 11.67
CA SER A 132 -1.69 -9.30 11.27
C SER A 132 -1.45 -8.82 9.83
N HIS A 133 -2.44 -9.00 8.96
CA HIS A 133 -2.37 -8.47 7.62
C HIS A 133 -2.40 -6.92 7.62
N LEU A 134 -3.30 -6.26 8.35
CA LEU A 134 -3.33 -4.79 8.44
C LEU A 134 -2.01 -4.22 8.97
N GLU A 135 -1.36 -4.90 9.92
CA GLU A 135 -0.03 -4.52 10.40
C GLU A 135 1.05 -4.58 9.31
N ARG A 136 1.05 -5.64 8.47
CA ARG A 136 1.94 -5.71 7.30
C ARG A 136 1.61 -4.63 6.29
N ARG A 137 0.32 -4.28 6.16
CA ARG A 137 -0.14 -3.28 5.21
C ARG A 137 0.38 -1.88 5.54
N VAL A 138 0.54 -1.55 6.83
CA VAL A 138 1.23 -0.31 7.26
C VAL A 138 2.65 -0.25 6.68
N VAL A 139 3.39 -1.37 6.76
CA VAL A 139 4.77 -1.46 6.25
C VAL A 139 4.81 -1.29 4.73
N ASP A 140 3.92 -1.97 4.01
CA ASP A 140 3.84 -1.91 2.54
C ASP A 140 3.52 -0.48 2.05
N CYS A 141 2.55 0.20 2.69
CA CYS A 141 2.20 1.58 2.36
C CYS A 141 3.37 2.53 2.63
N TRP A 142 4.02 2.41 3.78
CA TRP A 142 5.15 3.27 4.13
C TRP A 142 6.35 3.05 3.22
N ALA A 143 6.67 1.80 2.86
CA ALA A 143 7.74 1.49 1.93
C ALA A 143 7.52 2.18 0.57
N HIS A 144 6.32 2.05 -0.01
CA HIS A 144 5.98 2.72 -1.26
C HIS A 144 5.92 4.25 -1.14
N GLU A 145 5.51 4.79 0.01
CA GLU A 145 5.64 6.22 0.27
C GLU A 145 7.11 6.66 0.20
N GLN A 146 8.02 5.92 0.84
CA GLN A 146 9.44 6.25 0.82
C GLN A 146 10.04 6.11 -0.60
N ASP A 147 9.61 5.13 -1.39
CA ASP A 147 10.00 5.02 -2.80
C ASP A 147 9.60 6.28 -3.58
N ILE A 148 8.35 6.71 -3.43
CA ILE A 148 7.83 7.92 -4.09
C ILE A 148 8.63 9.14 -3.65
N ARG A 149 8.84 9.33 -2.33
CA ARG A 149 9.61 10.45 -1.77
C ARG A 149 11.02 10.53 -2.32
N ARG A 150 11.69 9.38 -2.51
CA ARG A 150 13.02 9.32 -3.13
C ARG A 150 12.98 9.73 -4.60
N SER A 151 12.02 9.19 -5.37
CA SER A 151 11.83 9.55 -6.78
C SER A 151 11.63 11.05 -7.00
N VAL A 152 10.83 11.71 -6.16
CA VAL A 152 10.56 13.16 -6.28
C VAL A 152 11.49 14.04 -5.45
N SER A 153 12.48 13.48 -4.75
CA SER A 153 13.40 14.20 -3.86
C SER A 153 12.70 15.03 -2.76
N ARG A 154 11.62 14.49 -2.17
CA ARG A 154 10.84 15.13 -1.09
C ARG A 154 10.87 14.28 0.19
N PRO A 155 11.97 14.30 0.98
CA PRO A 155 12.10 13.48 2.18
C PRO A 155 11.02 13.82 3.22
N GLY A 156 10.57 12.84 4.00
CA GLY A 156 9.55 13.01 5.02
C GLY A 156 9.02 11.68 5.58
N HIS A 157 8.17 11.77 6.59
CA HIS A 157 7.61 10.61 7.30
C HIS A 157 8.67 9.62 7.80
N GLN A 158 9.75 10.17 8.39
CA GLN A 158 10.91 9.44 8.90
C GLN A 158 10.87 9.18 10.42
N VAL A 159 9.83 9.68 11.11
CA VAL A 159 9.62 9.52 12.54
C VAL A 159 8.13 9.34 12.84
N GLY A 160 7.83 8.85 14.05
CA GLY A 160 6.47 8.73 14.57
C GLY A 160 5.92 7.30 14.49
N PRO A 161 4.65 7.10 14.87
CA PRO A 161 4.11 5.77 15.17
C PRO A 161 4.19 4.77 14.01
N VAL A 162 4.00 5.23 12.77
CA VAL A 162 4.15 4.39 11.57
C VAL A 162 5.58 3.89 11.44
N VAL A 163 6.56 4.76 11.62
CA VAL A 163 7.99 4.40 11.52
C VAL A 163 8.41 3.49 12.67
N ASP A 164 7.97 3.79 13.89
CA ASP A 164 8.25 2.93 15.06
C ASP A 164 7.72 1.51 14.83
N HIS A 165 6.51 1.38 14.26
CA HIS A 165 5.92 0.10 13.87
C HIS A 165 6.72 -0.64 12.80
N VAL A 166 7.12 0.07 11.73
CA VAL A 166 7.94 -0.51 10.66
C VAL A 166 9.27 -1.03 11.21
N MET A 167 9.95 -0.22 12.02
CA MET A 167 11.24 -0.58 12.60
C MET A 167 11.12 -1.77 13.55
N ALA A 168 10.10 -1.81 14.41
CA ALA A 168 9.84 -2.95 15.29
C ALA A 168 9.66 -4.25 14.48
N ARG A 169 8.85 -4.21 13.41
CA ARG A 169 8.64 -5.38 12.55
C ARG A 169 9.88 -5.83 11.80
N MET A 170 10.72 -4.89 11.35
CA MET A 170 12.00 -5.22 10.70
C MET A 170 12.95 -5.88 11.70
N LEU A 171 13.02 -5.39 12.94
CA LEU A 171 13.82 -5.99 14.01
C LEU A 171 13.35 -7.42 14.32
N ASP A 172 12.04 -7.64 14.46
CA ASP A 172 11.48 -8.97 14.71
C ASP A 172 11.79 -9.96 13.58
N ALA A 173 11.75 -9.49 12.33
CA ALA A 173 12.03 -10.32 11.15
C ALA A 173 13.51 -10.75 11.04
N MET A 174 14.45 -9.99 11.62
CA MET A 174 15.87 -10.34 11.61
C MET A 174 16.22 -11.45 12.60
N GLY A 175 15.39 -11.68 13.62
CA GLY A 175 15.67 -12.65 14.70
C GLY A 175 16.87 -12.23 15.57
N PRO A 176 17.20 -13.01 16.62
CA PRO A 176 18.37 -12.72 17.45
C PRO A 176 19.66 -12.89 16.64
N VAL A 177 20.51 -11.86 16.63
CA VAL A 177 21.80 -11.88 15.93
C VAL A 177 22.83 -12.74 16.67
N VAL A 178 22.73 -12.86 17.99
CA VAL A 178 23.54 -13.74 18.83
C VAL A 178 22.65 -14.33 19.93
N GLY A 179 22.81 -15.63 20.18
CA GLY A 179 22.25 -16.38 21.31
C GLY A 179 23.34 -17.13 22.05
#